data_AF-A0A920RW19-F1
#
_entry.id   AF-A0A920RW19-F1
#
_cell.length_a   1.000
_cell.length_b   1.000
_cell.length_c   1.000
_cell.angle_alpha   90.00
_cell.angle_beta   90.00
_cell.angle_gamma   90.00
#
_symmetry.space_group_name_H-M   'P 1'
#
loop_
_entity.id
_entity.type
_entity.pdbx_description
1 polymer ?
#
loop_
_entity_poly.entity_id
_entity_poly.type
_entity_poly.pdbx_seq_one_letter_code
_entity_poly.pdbx_strand_id
1 'polypeptide(L)'
;MVFSIGLSREKIFIPNILKCRPPKNRDPLASEVAQCLPYLERQIQHIDPMIIIAVGKVAAQNLLQTDKTMSQLRGRIHSFGAKKNPLLLYLSSCIPIEESFPKI
;
A
#
# COMPACT_ATOMS: atom_id res chain seq x y z
N MET A 1 -10.02 -4.93 12.32
CA MET A 1 -8.72 -5.34 11.74
C MET A 1 -7.66 -4.26 11.93
N VAL A 2 -7.68 -3.08 11.27
CA VAL A 2 -6.67 -2.01 11.56
C VAL A 2 -6.81 -1.40 12.96
N PHE A 3 -8.02 -1.37 13.52
CA PHE A 3 -8.25 -0.96 14.91
C PHE A 3 -7.83 -2.00 15.95
N SER A 4 -7.61 -3.24 15.52
CA SER A 4 -7.29 -4.37 16.42
C SER A 4 -5.80 -4.42 16.78
N ILE A 5 -4.99 -3.52 16.20
CA ILE A 5 -3.55 -3.37 16.43
C ILE A 5 -3.21 -2.08 17.20
N GLY A 6 -4.17 -1.52 17.95
CA GLY A 6 -3.96 -0.33 18.77
C GLY A 6 -3.79 0.99 18.01
N LEU A 7 -3.87 0.98 16.68
CA LEU A 7 -3.81 2.19 15.86
C LEU A 7 -5.19 2.87 15.83
N SER A 8 -5.24 4.12 16.30
CA SER A 8 -6.42 4.96 16.17
C SER A 8 -6.60 5.39 14.71
N ARG A 9 -7.87 5.54 14.28
CA ARG A 9 -8.20 5.96 12.90
C ARG A 9 -7.56 7.28 12.49
N GLU A 10 -7.26 8.11 13.48
CA GLU A 10 -6.68 9.44 13.33
C GLU A 10 -5.18 9.39 13.01
N LYS A 11 -4.51 8.28 13.35
CA LYS A 11 -3.07 8.08 13.08
C LYS A 11 -2.80 7.33 11.78
N ILE A 12 -3.83 6.92 11.06
CA ILE A 12 -3.71 6.14 9.82
C ILE A 12 -4.37 6.88 8.67
N PHE A 13 -3.75 6.79 7.50
CA PHE A 13 -4.36 7.24 6.26
C PHE A 13 -4.51 6.04 5.32
N ILE A 14 -5.72 5.83 4.80
CA ILE A 14 -6.03 4.70 3.92
C ILE A 14 -6.42 5.24 2.54
N PRO A 15 -5.46 5.43 1.63
CA PRO A 15 -5.75 5.76 0.26
C PRO A 15 -5.90 4.50 -0.61
N ASN A 16 -6.68 4.63 -1.68
CA ASN A 16 -6.68 3.68 -2.79
C ASN A 16 -5.83 4.20 -3.96
N ILE A 17 -5.31 3.29 -4.77
CA ILE A 17 -4.62 3.63 -6.03
C ILE A 17 -5.60 4.37 -6.95
N LEU A 18 -6.74 3.77 -7.24
CA LEU A 18 -7.80 4.44 -7.99
C LEU A 18 -8.65 5.30 -7.07
N LYS A 19 -9.01 6.49 -7.53
CA LYS A 19 -9.95 7.38 -6.85
C LYS A 19 -11.40 7.15 -7.30
N CYS A 20 -11.59 6.46 -8.41
CA CYS A 20 -12.89 6.07 -8.96
C CYS A 20 -13.06 4.55 -8.89
N ARG A 21 -14.30 4.08 -8.67
CA ARG A 21 -14.60 2.64 -8.67
C ARG A 21 -14.68 2.14 -10.12
N PRO A 22 -13.87 1.15 -10.53
CA PRO A 22 -13.94 0.62 -11.89
C PRO A 22 -15.26 -0.16 -12.10
N PRO A 23 -15.77 -0.19 -13.35
CA PRO A 23 -17.02 -0.89 -13.65
C PRO A 23 -16.88 -2.39 -13.33
N LYS A 24 -17.91 -2.97 -12.71
CA LYS A 24 -17.91 -4.37 -12.24
C LYS A 24 -16.77 -4.73 -11.27
N ASN A 25 -16.13 -3.74 -10.64
CA ASN A 25 -15.02 -3.95 -9.70
C ASN A 25 -13.86 -4.77 -10.30
N ARG A 26 -13.65 -4.64 -11.62
CA ARG A 26 -12.51 -5.25 -12.31
C ARG A 26 -11.19 -4.69 -11.79
N ASP A 27 -10.10 -5.37 -12.12
CA ASP A 27 -8.77 -4.83 -11.85
C ASP A 27 -8.55 -3.50 -12.60
N PRO A 28 -7.80 -2.56 -12.00
CA PRO A 28 -7.42 -1.30 -12.65
C PRO A 28 -6.66 -1.55 -13.94
N LEU A 29 -6.96 -0.75 -14.97
CA LEU A 29 -6.11 -0.68 -16.15
C LEU A 29 -4.86 0.14 -15.85
N ALA A 30 -3.76 -0.16 -16.53
CA ALA A 30 -2.52 0.59 -16.40
C ALA A 30 -2.70 2.09 -16.67
N SER A 31 -3.58 2.45 -17.62
CA SER A 31 -3.92 3.85 -17.93
C SER A 31 -4.64 4.55 -16.77
N GLU A 32 -5.60 3.87 -16.13
CA GLU A 32 -6.34 4.39 -14.97
C GLU A 32 -5.41 4.60 -13.78
N VAL A 33 -4.48 3.65 -13.57
CA VAL A 33 -3.45 3.79 -12.53
C VAL A 33 -2.53 4.94 -12.85
N ALA A 34 -2.00 5.04 -14.07
CA ALA A 34 -1.08 6.11 -14.46
C ALA A 34 -1.69 7.50 -14.26
N GLN A 35 -3.00 7.65 -14.44
CA GLN A 35 -3.71 8.90 -14.15
C GLN A 35 -3.89 9.18 -12.66
N CYS A 36 -4.10 8.15 -11.84
CA CYS A 36 -4.36 8.30 -10.40
C CYS A 36 -3.10 8.29 -9.53
N LEU A 37 -2.01 7.67 -9.98
CA LEU A 37 -0.77 7.51 -9.24
C LEU A 37 -0.15 8.85 -8.81
N PRO A 38 -0.10 9.90 -9.66
CA PRO A 38 0.43 11.21 -9.25
C PRO A 38 -0.33 11.84 -8.06
N TYR A 39 -1.64 11.57 -7.94
CA TYR A 39 -2.42 12.03 -6.79
C TYR A 39 -2.05 11.27 -5.53
N LEU A 40 -1.85 9.96 -5.64
CA LEU A 40 -1.40 9.14 -4.51
C LEU A 40 0.00 9.57 -4.04
N GLU A 41 0.92 9.83 -4.97
CA GLU A 41 2.26 10.30 -4.65
C GLU A 41 2.23 11.65 -3.93
N ARG A 42 1.41 12.60 -4.39
CA ARG A 42 1.21 13.89 -3.69
C ARG A 42 0.65 13.69 -2.28
N GLN A 43 -0.30 12.75 -2.10
CA GLN A 43 -0.83 12.43 -0.77
C GLN A 43 0.26 11.88 0.13
N ILE A 44 1.09 10.96 -0.36
CA ILE A 44 2.21 10.37 0.39
C ILE A 44 3.23 11.45 0.75
N GLN A 45 3.57 12.35 -0.19
CA GLN A 45 4.48 13.46 0.06
C GLN A 45 3.96 14.43 1.13
N HIS A 46 2.66 14.69 1.13
CA HIS A 46 2.05 15.61 2.10
C HIS A 46 1.92 15.00 3.50
N ILE A 47 1.58 13.71 3.58
CA ILE A 47 1.43 12.98 4.85
C ILE A 47 2.79 12.62 5.46
N ASP A 48 3.80 12.45 4.62
CA ASP A 48 5.15 12.00 4.98
C ASP A 48 5.14 10.78 5.92
N PRO A 49 4.57 9.65 5.49
CA PRO A 49 4.36 8.50 6.36
C PRO A 49 5.68 7.84 6.73
N MET A 50 5.82 7.45 8.00
CA MET A 50 6.95 6.64 8.46
C MET A 50 6.98 5.26 7.81
N ILE A 51 5.82 4.66 7.54
CA ILE A 51 5.68 3.32 6.94
C ILE A 51 4.49 3.34 5.98
N ILE A 52 4.64 2.69 4.83
CA ILE A 52 3.57 2.46 3.86
C ILE A 52 3.23 0.97 3.87
N ILE A 53 1.94 0.66 3.89
CA ILE A 53 1.44 -0.71 3.88
C ILE A 53 0.59 -0.91 2.63
N ALA A 54 1.07 -1.71 1.68
CA ALA A 54 0.28 -2.12 0.53
C ALA A 54 -0.49 -3.40 0.84
N VAL A 55 -1.82 -3.32 0.70
CA VAL A 55 -2.71 -4.46 0.96
C VAL A 55 -3.23 -4.99 -0.37
N GLY A 56 -2.83 -6.24 -0.69
CA GLY A 56 -3.25 -6.95 -1.90
C GLY A 56 -2.32 -6.78 -3.11
N LYS A 57 -2.57 -7.61 -4.13
CA LYS A 57 -1.74 -7.74 -5.35
C LYS A 57 -1.65 -6.43 -6.12
N VAL A 58 -2.80 -5.82 -6.42
CA VAL A 58 -2.88 -4.58 -7.21
C VAL A 58 -2.09 -3.46 -6.54
N ALA A 59 -2.17 -3.33 -5.21
CA ALA A 59 -1.41 -2.34 -4.46
C ALA A 59 0.10 -2.57 -4.58
N ALA A 60 0.54 -3.81 -4.34
CA ALA A 60 1.95 -4.18 -4.39
C ALA A 60 2.57 -3.96 -5.78
N GLN A 61 1.90 -4.45 -6.83
CA GLN A 61 2.43 -4.43 -8.19
C GLN A 61 2.56 -3.00 -8.74
N ASN A 62 1.57 -2.13 -8.46
CA ASN A 62 1.60 -0.76 -8.93
C ASN A 62 2.60 0.12 -8.15
N LEU A 63 2.73 -0.07 -6.82
CA LEU A 63 3.69 0.69 -6.03
C LEU A 63 5.15 0.26 -6.29
N LEU A 64 5.39 -1.03 -6.56
CA LEU A 64 6.71 -1.56 -6.87
C LEU A 64 7.03 -1.61 -8.37
N GLN A 65 6.08 -1.23 -9.23
CA GLN A 65 6.19 -1.34 -10.68
C GLN A 65 6.70 -2.73 -11.13
N THR A 66 6.05 -3.79 -10.64
CA THR A 66 6.50 -5.17 -10.87
C THR A 66 5.34 -6.13 -11.09
N ASP A 67 5.54 -7.13 -11.93
CA ASP A 67 4.56 -8.20 -12.17
C ASP A 67 4.72 -9.40 -11.23
N LYS A 68 5.65 -9.33 -10.28
CA LYS A 68 5.88 -10.39 -9.30
C LYS A 68 4.62 -10.71 -8.49
N THR A 69 4.52 -11.97 -8.08
CA THR A 69 3.39 -12.45 -7.27
C THR A 69 3.51 -11.99 -5.82
N MET A 70 2.38 -11.95 -5.11
CA MET A 70 2.38 -11.64 -3.67
C MET A 70 3.22 -12.63 -2.84
N SER A 71 3.41 -13.87 -3.28
CA SER A 71 4.27 -14.83 -2.59
C SER A 71 5.74 -14.42 -2.65
N GLN A 72 6.18 -13.88 -3.79
CA GLN A 72 7.57 -13.44 -3.99
C GLN A 72 7.89 -12.09 -3.34
N LEU A 73 6.86 -11.26 -3.14
CA LEU A 73 7.02 -9.89 -2.67
C LEU A 73 6.85 -9.75 -1.15
N ARG A 74 6.05 -10.61 -0.51
CA ARG A 74 5.81 -10.56 0.94
C ARG A 74 7.03 -11.04 1.75
N GLY A 75 7.08 -10.67 3.03
CA GLY A 75 8.15 -11.07 3.95
C GLY A 75 9.46 -10.30 3.77
N ARG A 76 9.45 -9.21 3.00
CA ARG A 76 10.59 -8.31 2.80
C ARG A 76 10.13 -6.86 2.93
N ILE A 77 11.03 -6.00 3.40
CA ILE A 77 10.81 -4.55 3.41
C ILE A 77 11.27 -4.00 2.06
N HIS A 78 10.37 -3.33 1.35
CA HIS A 78 10.69 -2.62 0.11
C HIS A 78 10.83 -1.13 0.39
N SER A 79 11.27 -0.36 -0.60
CA SER A 79 11.35 1.09 -0.51
C SER A 79 10.47 1.73 -1.56
N PHE A 80 9.71 2.76 -1.19
CA PHE A 80 8.85 3.50 -2.10
C PHE A 80 9.22 4.99 -2.13
N GLY A 81 9.18 5.58 -3.33
CA GLY A 81 9.42 7.01 -3.56
C GLY A 81 10.87 7.45 -3.34
N ALA A 82 11.11 8.76 -3.53
CA ALA A 82 12.44 9.36 -3.43
C ALA A 82 13.06 9.26 -2.03
N LYS A 83 12.23 9.36 -0.98
CA LYS A 83 12.65 9.21 0.43
C LYS A 83 12.90 7.76 0.85
N LYS A 84 12.65 6.79 -0.05
CA LYS A 84 12.78 5.35 0.23
C LYS A 84 11.95 4.91 1.45
N ASN A 85 10.73 5.44 1.58
CA ASN A 85 9.84 5.09 2.68
C ASN A 85 9.68 3.55 2.75
N PRO A 86 9.76 2.94 3.95
CA PRO A 86 9.55 1.51 4.13
C PRO A 86 8.17 1.10 3.62
N LEU A 87 8.16 0.15 2.69
CA LEU A 87 6.96 -0.40 2.07
C LEU A 87 6.82 -1.88 2.44
N LEU A 88 5.78 -2.17 3.21
CA LEU A 88 5.40 -3.52 3.62
C LEU A 88 4.22 -4.02 2.80
N LEU A 89 4.23 -5.30 2.47
CA LEU A 89 3.19 -5.92 1.65
C LEU A 89 2.45 -6.98 2.43
N TYR A 90 1.12 -6.90 2.46
CA TYR A 90 0.27 -7.88 3.12
C TYR A 90 -0.88 -8.32 2.21
N LEU A 91 -1.36 -9.54 2.43
CA LEU A 91 -2.69 -9.90 1.94
C LEU A 91 -3.74 -9.32 2.89
N SER A 92 -4.92 -9.03 2.36
CA SER A 92 -6.06 -8.56 3.17
C SER A 92 -6.41 -9.50 4.33
N SER A 93 -6.05 -10.79 4.21
CA SER A 93 -6.25 -11.82 5.23
C SER A 93 -5.10 -11.95 6.25
N CYS A 94 -3.96 -11.27 6.08
CA CYS A 94 -2.74 -11.54 6.85
C CYS A 94 -2.05 -10.28 7.39
N ILE A 95 -2.79 -9.31 7.93
CA ILE A 95 -2.16 -8.22 8.71
C ILE A 95 -1.84 -8.78 10.10
N PRO A 96 -0.55 -8.88 10.50
CA PRO A 96 -0.18 -9.40 11.80
C PRO A 96 -0.67 -8.44 12.91
N ILE A 97 -1.25 -9.05 13.93
CA ILE A 97 -1.58 -8.41 15.21
C ILE A 97 -0.29 -8.31 16.02
N GLU A 98 0.19 -7.07 16.22
CA GLU A 98 1.27 -6.59 17.10
C GLU A 98 2.71 -7.18 17.01
N GLU A 99 2.95 -8.45 16.67
CA GLU A 99 4.28 -9.05 16.90
C GLU A 99 5.28 -9.01 15.72
N SER A 100 4.90 -8.55 14.53
CA SER A 100 5.77 -8.64 13.33
C SER A 100 6.05 -7.32 12.62
N PHE A 101 5.73 -6.17 13.24
CA PHE A 101 6.30 -4.92 12.74
C PHE A 101 7.80 -4.93 13.06
N PRO A 102 8.68 -4.88 12.05
CA PRO A 102 10.11 -4.75 12.31
C PRO A 102 10.30 -3.48 13.14
N LYS A 103 10.87 -3.63 14.33
CA LYS A 103 11.27 -2.49 15.16
C LYS A 103 12.30 -1.71 14.35
N ILE A 104 11.89 -0.55 13.84
CA ILE A 104 12.76 0.46 13.23
C ILE A 104 13.44 1.22 14.36
#